data_AF-H2JIZ9-F1
#
_entry.id   AF-H2JIZ9-F1
#
_cell.length_a   1.000
_cell.length_b   1.000
_cell.length_c   1.000
_cell.angle_alpha   90.00
_cell.angle_beta   90.00
_cell.angle_gamma   90.00
#
_symmetry.space_group_name_H-M   'P 1'
#
loop_
_entity.id
_entity.type
_entity.pdbx_description
1 polymer ?
#
loop_
_entity_poly.entity_id
_entity_poly.type
_entity_poly.pdbx_seq_one_letter_code
_entity_poly.pdbx_strand_id
1 'polypeptide(L)'
;MPRRTYVTSMPDKTGAFLLASKIIAKYNGNIVRVSYNKAIDLHTLFIDVEADEEALSKIAEELGSIGYLNEKISETRIIVVNIKIPDISGGVLPILRILDRYGINISYINASTSDSEYQDFKMGLLIENPGIIKMLLDDISEMYQIEIIDYDDSEKKLDNTIFYIRLANEMKKLMHLSTKVTMEFISESNRILQMLQEKGESPDKVFDYIRRFAYFISRHRGSNFNADIERLKISDAVTLYNIQPPCGSNTYVMESEEELVLVDTGYTIYSDEMHGIFRKLFGDWEERVKRIYITHSDVDHCGLLSRLPNAGIYLNKKSAESLERQYKGISDYREKSSIGLGYSKLSRIISGYVPVDTERFEIMNTGTLEDHKDLLHIADFTVGDIDFKVFEGSGGHMYGEMVFVSDDRGVIFTGDILVNISGFSAERAEFNSLAPYLLRSVNIDSQKATEMRNQVIRMAEKISADIQKPCIVCGGHGPVSTIKNGRMVNSEAAETVTL
;
A
#
# COMPACT_ATOMS: atom_id res chain seq x y z
N MET A 1 -21.18 9.76 1.08
CA MET A 1 -21.42 9.77 -0.38
C MET A 1 -20.14 9.31 -1.09
N PRO A 2 -20.15 9.01 -2.39
CA PRO A 2 -18.93 8.71 -3.14
C PRO A 2 -17.91 9.85 -3.10
N ARG A 3 -16.62 9.52 -3.21
CA ARG A 3 -15.50 10.48 -3.21
C ARG A 3 -14.60 10.23 -4.41
N ARG A 4 -14.22 11.30 -5.11
CA ARG A 4 -13.28 11.25 -6.24
C ARG A 4 -12.18 12.30 -6.07
N THR A 5 -10.94 11.90 -6.31
CA THR A 5 -9.80 12.83 -6.37
C THR A 5 -9.63 13.30 -7.81
N TYR A 6 -9.71 14.60 -8.04
CA TYR A 6 -9.34 15.23 -9.30
C TYR A 6 -7.89 15.70 -9.21
N VAL A 7 -7.08 15.23 -10.14
CA VAL A 7 -5.72 15.74 -10.39
C VAL A 7 -5.86 16.87 -11.40
N THR A 8 -5.76 18.11 -10.94
CA THR A 8 -5.97 19.28 -11.79
C THR A 8 -4.66 20.01 -12.07
N SER A 9 -4.46 20.51 -13.29
CA SER A 9 -3.40 21.43 -13.70
C SER A 9 -3.98 22.82 -13.89
N MET A 10 -3.80 23.69 -12.91
CA MET A 10 -4.33 25.03 -12.88
C MET A 10 -3.34 26.05 -13.47
N PRO A 11 -3.80 26.97 -14.33
CA PRO A 11 -2.97 28.06 -14.80
C PRO A 11 -2.53 28.95 -13.63
N ASP A 12 -1.29 29.45 -13.68
CA ASP A 12 -0.79 30.43 -12.70
C ASP A 12 -1.41 31.82 -12.97
N LYS A 13 -2.70 31.95 -12.63
CA LYS A 13 -3.48 33.18 -12.74
C LYS A 13 -4.46 33.32 -11.60
N THR A 14 -4.73 34.55 -11.19
CA THR A 14 -5.70 34.86 -10.15
C THR A 14 -7.07 34.25 -10.45
N GLY A 15 -7.67 33.59 -9.46
CA GLY A 15 -8.99 32.99 -9.56
C GLY A 15 -9.03 31.60 -10.20
N ALA A 16 -7.88 30.96 -10.49
CA ALA A 16 -7.85 29.62 -11.07
C ALA A 16 -8.60 28.59 -10.20
N PHE A 17 -8.32 28.53 -8.90
CA PHE A 17 -9.04 27.65 -7.96
C PHE A 17 -10.51 28.05 -7.79
N LEU A 18 -10.84 29.36 -7.81
CA LEU A 18 -12.22 29.83 -7.75
C LEU A 18 -13.07 29.26 -8.89
N LEU A 19 -12.51 29.15 -10.10
CA LEU A 19 -13.20 28.57 -11.24
C LEU A 19 -13.52 27.08 -11.00
N ALA A 20 -12.55 26.30 -10.52
CA ALA A 20 -12.78 24.89 -10.16
C ALA A 20 -13.83 24.76 -9.05
N SER A 21 -13.74 25.59 -8.01
CA SER A 21 -14.72 25.59 -6.91
C SER A 21 -16.13 25.97 -7.37
N LYS A 22 -16.28 26.87 -8.34
CA LYS A 22 -17.58 27.20 -8.94
C LYS A 22 -18.18 26.01 -9.70
N ILE A 23 -17.36 25.29 -10.47
CA ILE A 23 -17.79 24.07 -11.18
C ILE A 23 -18.24 23.00 -10.19
N ILE A 24 -17.44 22.76 -9.15
CA ILE A 24 -17.75 21.77 -8.11
C ILE A 24 -19.06 22.14 -7.40
N ALA A 25 -19.21 23.41 -6.99
CA ALA A 25 -20.42 23.89 -6.31
C ALA A 25 -21.67 23.85 -7.20
N LYS A 26 -21.53 24.12 -8.51
CA LYS A 26 -22.63 24.07 -9.51
C LYS A 26 -23.30 22.70 -9.55
N TYR A 27 -22.56 21.62 -9.30
CA TYR A 27 -23.09 20.25 -9.25
C TYR A 27 -23.25 19.72 -7.82
N ASN A 28 -23.38 20.60 -6.83
CA ASN A 28 -23.54 20.24 -5.40
C ASN A 28 -22.40 19.37 -4.84
N GLY A 29 -21.20 19.46 -5.41
CA GLY A 29 -20.03 18.78 -4.86
C GLY A 29 -19.47 19.50 -3.65
N ASN A 30 -19.01 18.73 -2.66
CA ASN A 30 -18.32 19.24 -1.48
C ASN A 30 -16.82 18.94 -1.56
N ILE A 31 -15.99 19.96 -1.40
CA ILE A 31 -14.53 19.80 -1.36
C ILE A 31 -14.14 19.33 0.04
N VAL A 32 -13.65 18.11 0.17
CA VAL A 32 -13.28 17.49 1.47
C VAL A 32 -11.78 17.51 1.74
N ARG A 33 -10.97 17.61 0.68
CA ARG A 33 -9.52 17.84 0.77
C ARG A 33 -9.09 18.67 -0.43
N VAL A 34 -8.21 19.63 -0.18
CA VAL A 34 -7.42 20.29 -1.21
C VAL A 34 -5.97 20.17 -0.82
N SER A 35 -5.15 19.76 -1.76
CA SER A 35 -3.71 19.82 -1.61
C SER A 35 -3.11 20.54 -2.80
N TYR A 36 -2.66 21.77 -2.53
CA TYR A 36 -1.79 22.50 -3.42
C TYR A 36 -0.38 22.33 -2.93
N ASN A 37 0.42 21.63 -3.71
CA ASN A 37 1.83 21.59 -3.46
C ASN A 37 2.51 21.92 -4.78
N LYS A 38 3.03 23.15 -4.90
CA LYS A 38 3.91 23.56 -6.01
C LYS A 38 5.06 22.58 -6.21
N ALA A 39 5.30 21.79 -5.18
CA ALA A 39 6.17 20.66 -5.18
C ALA A 39 5.84 19.53 -6.14
N ILE A 40 4.58 19.14 -6.23
CA ILE A 40 4.22 18.01 -7.07
C ILE A 40 4.30 18.44 -8.54
N ASP A 41 3.84 19.64 -8.81
CA ASP A 41 4.00 20.38 -10.06
C ASP A 41 3.48 21.82 -9.81
N LEU A 42 4.06 22.83 -10.48
CA LEU A 42 3.75 24.25 -10.25
C LEU A 42 2.26 24.58 -10.43
N HIS A 43 1.59 23.79 -11.26
CA HIS A 43 0.21 23.93 -11.66
C HIS A 43 -0.69 22.85 -11.03
N THR A 44 -0.14 21.81 -10.39
CA THR A 44 -0.93 20.67 -9.95
C THR A 44 -1.61 20.90 -8.60
N LEU A 45 -2.92 20.75 -8.59
CA LEU A 45 -3.79 20.80 -7.42
C LEU A 45 -4.60 19.50 -7.32
N PHE A 46 -4.48 18.79 -6.19
CA PHE A 46 -5.34 17.65 -5.88
C PHE A 46 -6.58 18.14 -5.16
N ILE A 47 -7.76 17.80 -5.69
CA ILE A 47 -9.05 18.16 -5.09
C ILE A 47 -9.85 16.88 -4.86
N ASP A 48 -10.06 16.52 -3.60
CA ASP A 48 -10.98 15.43 -3.26
C ASP A 48 -12.38 16.03 -3.12
N VAL A 49 -13.32 15.51 -3.90
CA VAL A 49 -14.72 15.97 -3.92
C VAL A 49 -15.63 14.82 -3.53
N GLU A 50 -16.58 15.11 -2.65
CA GLU A 50 -17.68 14.23 -2.27
C GLU A 50 -18.99 14.73 -2.92
N ALA A 51 -19.62 13.87 -3.73
CA ALA A 51 -20.90 14.12 -4.40
C ALA A 51 -21.52 12.79 -4.87
N ASP A 52 -22.72 12.80 -5.44
CA ASP A 52 -23.24 11.62 -6.16
C ASP A 52 -22.44 11.34 -7.45
N GLU A 53 -22.48 10.09 -7.96
CA GLU A 53 -21.66 9.68 -9.11
C GLU A 53 -21.96 10.46 -10.40
N GLU A 54 -23.21 10.88 -10.58
CA GLU A 54 -23.61 11.68 -11.75
C GLU A 54 -22.99 13.08 -11.68
N ALA A 55 -23.04 13.72 -10.51
CA ALA A 55 -22.40 15.00 -10.23
C ALA A 55 -20.88 14.90 -10.36
N LEU A 56 -20.24 13.86 -9.81
CA LEU A 56 -18.79 13.66 -9.97
C LEU A 56 -18.40 13.51 -11.45
N SER A 57 -19.23 12.85 -12.25
CA SER A 57 -18.97 12.70 -13.68
C SER A 57 -19.11 14.03 -14.43
N LYS A 58 -20.14 14.83 -14.11
CA LYS A 58 -20.33 16.18 -14.69
C LYS A 58 -19.23 17.16 -14.27
N ILE A 59 -18.77 17.09 -13.02
CA ILE A 59 -17.63 17.88 -12.54
C ILE A 59 -16.37 17.53 -13.33
N ALA A 60 -16.11 16.24 -13.55
CA ALA A 60 -14.95 15.78 -14.33
C ALA A 60 -15.01 16.33 -15.77
N GLU A 61 -16.17 16.23 -16.42
CA GLU A 61 -16.38 16.74 -17.79
C GLU A 61 -16.15 18.24 -17.88
N GLU A 62 -16.73 19.04 -16.98
CA GLU A 62 -16.59 20.51 -17.03
C GLU A 62 -15.15 20.94 -16.68
N LEU A 63 -14.52 20.33 -15.66
CA LEU A 63 -13.09 20.56 -15.38
C LEU A 63 -12.19 20.16 -16.57
N GLY A 64 -12.51 19.07 -17.27
CA GLY A 64 -11.83 18.65 -18.49
C GLY A 64 -11.98 19.67 -19.62
N SER A 65 -13.19 20.19 -19.84
CA SER A 65 -13.49 21.15 -20.91
C SER A 65 -12.77 22.49 -20.77
N ILE A 66 -12.45 22.91 -19.54
CA ILE A 66 -11.64 24.11 -19.28
C ILE A 66 -10.13 23.83 -19.25
N GLY A 67 -9.73 22.60 -19.56
CA GLY A 67 -8.33 22.16 -19.60
C GLY A 67 -7.69 21.98 -18.23
N TYR A 68 -8.48 21.84 -17.17
CA TYR A 68 -7.95 21.67 -15.82
C TYR A 68 -7.59 20.22 -15.50
N LEU A 69 -8.16 19.22 -16.17
CA LEU A 69 -7.71 17.83 -15.98
C LEU A 69 -6.53 17.55 -16.90
N ASN A 70 -5.40 17.13 -16.33
CA ASN A 70 -4.19 16.86 -17.08
C ASN A 70 -3.88 15.36 -17.06
N GLU A 71 -3.67 14.77 -18.24
CA GLU A 71 -3.31 13.36 -18.41
C GLU A 71 -1.80 13.15 -18.63
N LYS A 72 -1.01 14.24 -18.67
CA LYS A 72 0.42 14.20 -18.95
C LYS A 72 1.22 14.71 -17.75
N ILE A 73 2.04 13.83 -17.18
CA ILE A 73 3.21 14.24 -16.41
C ILE A 73 4.25 14.68 -17.45
N SER A 74 4.60 15.96 -17.49
CA SER A 74 5.80 16.37 -18.23
C SER A 74 6.98 15.60 -17.65
N GLU A 75 7.88 15.08 -18.50
CA GLU A 75 9.11 14.42 -18.04
C GLU A 75 10.07 15.47 -17.48
N THR A 76 9.68 16.07 -16.35
CA THR A 76 10.44 17.10 -15.67
C THR A 76 11.64 16.45 -15.03
N ARG A 77 12.81 16.83 -15.50
CA ARG A 77 14.09 16.50 -14.90
C ARG A 77 14.54 17.66 -14.03
N ILE A 78 15.21 17.33 -12.94
CA ILE A 78 15.85 18.33 -12.10
C ILE A 78 17.34 18.11 -12.21
N ILE A 79 18.07 19.15 -12.60
CA ILE A 79 19.53 19.16 -12.60
C ILE A 79 19.99 20.13 -11.51
N VAL A 80 20.87 19.66 -10.63
CA VAL A 80 21.53 20.54 -9.66
C VAL A 80 22.89 20.91 -10.19
N VAL A 81 23.15 22.21 -10.26
CA VAL A 81 24.40 22.78 -10.76
C VAL A 81 25.02 23.68 -9.71
N ASN A 82 26.35 23.69 -9.63
CA ASN A 82 27.11 24.76 -9.00
C ASN A 82 27.66 25.66 -10.09
N ILE A 83 27.39 26.97 -10.01
CA ILE A 83 27.90 27.95 -10.96
C ILE A 83 28.77 28.94 -10.19
N LYS A 84 30.04 29.05 -10.59
CA LYS A 84 31.00 29.97 -9.98
C LYS A 84 30.90 31.34 -10.64
N ILE A 85 30.26 32.29 -9.96
CA ILE A 85 29.94 33.62 -10.49
C ILE A 85 30.84 34.67 -9.85
N PRO A 86 31.47 35.60 -10.61
CA PRO A 86 32.26 36.69 -10.04
C PRO A 86 31.45 37.53 -9.05
N ASP A 87 32.05 37.88 -7.89
CA ASP A 87 31.42 38.70 -6.85
C ASP A 87 31.42 40.19 -7.24
N ILE A 88 30.62 40.51 -8.25
CA ILE A 88 30.45 41.86 -8.79
C ILE A 88 28.97 42.20 -8.92
N SER A 89 28.69 43.50 -8.99
CA SER A 89 27.33 44.00 -9.19
C SER A 89 26.71 43.40 -10.46
N GLY A 90 25.59 42.69 -10.30
CA GLY A 90 24.84 42.08 -11.41
C GLY A 90 25.43 40.79 -11.97
N GLY A 91 26.43 40.17 -11.32
CA GLY A 91 27.11 38.96 -11.81
C GLY A 91 26.17 37.79 -12.16
N VAL A 92 25.03 37.66 -11.48
CA VAL A 92 24.04 36.57 -11.72
C VAL A 92 23.15 36.80 -12.96
N LEU A 93 23.03 38.04 -13.46
CA LEU A 93 22.09 38.41 -14.52
C LEU A 93 22.28 37.62 -15.83
N PRO A 94 23.50 37.33 -16.32
CA PRO A 94 23.69 36.54 -17.52
C PRO A 94 23.06 35.14 -17.43
N ILE A 95 23.19 34.47 -16.28
CA ILE A 95 22.60 33.15 -16.06
C ILE A 95 21.09 33.24 -16.07
N LEU A 96 20.49 34.19 -15.33
CA LEU A 96 19.04 34.34 -15.30
C LEU A 96 18.44 34.61 -16.69
N ARG A 97 19.15 35.36 -17.56
CA ARG A 97 18.72 35.58 -18.96
C ARG A 97 18.80 34.32 -19.82
N ILE A 98 19.78 33.46 -19.58
CA ILE A 98 19.86 32.15 -20.25
C ILE A 98 18.69 31.28 -19.79
N LEU A 99 18.46 31.17 -18.48
CA LEU A 99 17.34 30.39 -17.94
C LEU A 99 15.98 30.86 -18.48
N ASP A 100 15.75 32.17 -18.51
CA ASP A 100 14.54 32.80 -19.07
C ASP A 100 14.34 32.46 -20.55
N ARG A 101 15.41 32.54 -21.36
CA ARG A 101 15.37 32.19 -22.80
C ARG A 101 14.92 30.75 -23.06
N TYR A 102 15.38 29.82 -22.22
CA TYR A 102 15.02 28.40 -22.31
C TYR A 102 13.72 28.06 -21.56
N GLY A 103 13.08 29.03 -20.89
CA GLY A 103 11.90 28.80 -20.08
C GLY A 103 12.16 27.89 -18.86
N ILE A 104 13.37 27.94 -18.30
CA ILE A 104 13.77 27.10 -17.17
C ILE A 104 13.35 27.74 -15.85
N ASN A 105 12.55 27.01 -15.08
CA ASN A 105 12.21 27.38 -13.72
C ASN A 105 13.30 26.95 -12.74
N ILE A 106 13.54 27.75 -11.70
CA ILE A 106 14.50 27.46 -10.63
C ILE A 106 13.73 26.87 -9.43
N SER A 107 13.98 25.59 -9.10
CA SER A 107 13.36 24.91 -7.96
C SER A 107 14.07 25.21 -6.64
N TYR A 108 15.34 25.58 -6.72
CA TYR A 108 16.20 25.83 -5.58
C TYR A 108 17.32 26.78 -6.00
N ILE A 109 17.66 27.72 -5.14
CA ILE A 109 18.84 28.56 -5.30
C ILE A 109 19.43 28.84 -3.92
N ASN A 110 20.73 28.65 -3.81
CA ASN A 110 21.50 29.04 -2.65
C ASN A 110 22.81 29.66 -3.12
N ALA A 111 23.15 30.79 -2.52
CA ALA A 111 24.41 31.47 -2.71
C ALA A 111 24.89 31.94 -1.35
N SER A 112 26.15 31.69 -1.05
CA SER A 112 26.79 32.17 0.17
C SER A 112 27.99 33.03 -0.19
N THR A 113 28.12 34.16 0.51
CA THR A 113 29.31 35.00 0.46
C THR A 113 30.53 34.18 0.89
N SER A 114 31.59 34.22 0.08
CA SER A 114 32.90 33.69 0.43
C SER A 114 33.91 34.84 0.48
N ASP A 115 35.04 34.68 1.16
CA ASP A 115 36.14 35.67 1.11
C ASP A 115 36.90 35.64 -0.26
N SER A 116 36.29 35.08 -1.30
CA SER A 116 36.87 34.92 -2.63
C SER A 116 36.25 35.91 -3.62
N GLU A 117 36.95 36.19 -4.73
CA GLU A 117 36.46 37.03 -5.85
C GLU A 117 35.25 36.41 -6.59
N TYR A 118 34.79 35.24 -6.16
CA TYR A 118 33.69 34.48 -6.71
C TYR A 118 32.73 34.02 -5.62
N GLN A 119 31.46 33.93 -5.98
CA GLN A 119 30.39 33.29 -5.21
C GLN A 119 29.94 32.01 -5.92
N ASP A 120 29.76 30.94 -5.14
CA ASP A 120 29.17 29.69 -5.62
C ASP A 120 27.64 29.78 -5.56
N PHE A 121 27.02 29.64 -6.72
CA PHE A 121 25.56 29.56 -6.87
C PHE A 121 25.15 28.12 -7.11
N LYS A 122 24.57 27.50 -6.08
CA LYS A 122 23.96 26.19 -6.20
C LYS A 122 22.50 26.34 -6.63
N MET A 123 22.16 25.86 -7.82
CA MET A 123 20.82 25.98 -8.40
C MET A 123 20.22 24.63 -8.75
N GLY A 124 18.95 24.41 -8.42
CA GLY A 124 18.14 23.32 -8.95
C GLY A 124 17.30 23.84 -10.13
N LEU A 125 17.51 23.25 -11.31
CA LEU A 125 16.86 23.66 -12.55
C LEU A 125 15.79 22.64 -12.94
N LEU A 126 14.53 23.07 -13.07
CA LEU A 126 13.44 22.24 -13.58
C LEU A 126 13.43 22.29 -15.11
N ILE A 127 13.55 21.13 -15.74
CA ILE A 127 13.67 21.00 -17.19
C ILE A 127 12.62 20.01 -17.70
N GLU A 128 11.57 20.53 -18.32
CA GLU A 128 10.45 19.72 -18.85
C GLU A 128 10.77 19.03 -20.18
N ASN A 129 11.74 19.56 -20.94
CA ASN A 129 12.20 19.00 -22.20
C ASN A 129 13.66 18.55 -22.08
N PRO A 130 13.94 17.26 -21.88
CA PRO A 130 15.31 16.76 -21.75
C PRO A 130 16.23 17.10 -22.93
N GLY A 131 15.68 17.35 -24.12
CA GLY A 131 16.44 17.71 -25.31
C GLY A 131 17.20 19.04 -25.21
N ILE A 132 16.78 19.96 -24.32
CA ILE A 132 17.43 21.28 -24.18
C ILE A 132 18.58 21.29 -23.18
N ILE A 133 18.77 20.22 -22.40
CA ILE A 133 19.75 20.15 -21.31
C ILE A 133 21.15 20.50 -21.80
N LYS A 134 21.57 19.89 -22.92
CA LYS A 134 22.92 20.11 -23.44
C LYS A 134 23.12 21.57 -23.85
N MET A 135 22.19 22.12 -24.62
CA MET A 135 22.25 23.52 -25.08
C MET A 135 22.27 24.50 -23.90
N LEU A 136 21.44 24.24 -22.88
CA LEU A 136 21.38 25.04 -21.66
C LEU A 136 22.73 25.06 -20.93
N LEU A 137 23.34 23.88 -20.73
CA LEU A 137 24.62 23.76 -20.02
C LEU A 137 25.78 24.35 -20.82
N ASP A 138 25.78 24.15 -22.15
CA ASP A 138 26.78 24.73 -23.05
C ASP A 138 26.73 26.27 -22.97
N ASP A 139 25.55 26.89 -23.11
CA ASP A 139 25.35 28.34 -23.01
C ASP A 139 25.77 28.92 -21.65
N ILE A 140 25.53 28.19 -20.55
CA ILE A 140 25.98 28.61 -19.21
C ILE A 140 27.52 28.55 -19.12
N SER A 141 28.12 27.49 -19.66
CA SER A 141 29.57 27.25 -19.61
C SER A 141 30.39 28.25 -20.43
N GLU A 142 29.79 28.88 -21.43
CA GLU A 142 30.41 29.99 -22.18
C GLU A 142 30.64 31.23 -21.31
N MET A 143 29.81 31.42 -20.28
CA MET A 143 29.87 32.59 -19.41
C MET A 143 30.64 32.31 -18.12
N TYR A 144 30.34 31.18 -17.45
CA TYR A 144 30.86 30.86 -16.12
C TYR A 144 31.24 29.39 -16.00
N GLN A 145 32.16 29.08 -15.08
CA GLN A 145 32.45 27.71 -14.70
C GLN A 145 31.20 27.09 -14.05
N ILE A 146 30.77 25.96 -14.60
CA ILE A 146 29.61 25.20 -14.14
C ILE A 146 30.03 23.75 -13.85
N GLU A 147 29.54 23.23 -12.74
CA GLU A 147 29.71 21.83 -12.34
C GLU A 147 28.33 21.24 -12.08
N ILE A 148 28.04 20.11 -12.72
CA ILE A 148 26.84 19.33 -12.38
C ILE A 148 27.17 18.60 -11.09
N ILE A 149 26.34 18.81 -10.06
CA ILE A 149 26.53 18.16 -8.77
C ILE A 149 25.67 16.92 -8.74
N ASP A 150 26.27 15.76 -8.47
CA ASP A 150 25.54 14.58 -8.05
C ASP A 150 25.01 14.88 -6.64
N TYR A 151 23.74 15.28 -6.57
CA TYR A 151 23.14 15.71 -5.32
C TYR A 151 22.81 14.48 -4.48
N ASP A 152 23.71 14.17 -3.55
CA ASP A 152 23.52 13.14 -2.52
C ASP A 152 22.32 13.51 -1.62
N ASP A 153 21.50 12.53 -1.26
CA ASP A 153 20.23 12.68 -0.52
C ASP A 153 20.41 13.24 0.91
N SER A 154 21.62 13.61 1.29
CA SER A 154 22.03 14.06 2.63
C SER A 154 21.90 15.58 2.85
N GLU A 155 21.75 16.40 1.81
CA GLU A 155 21.56 17.85 1.97
C GLU A 155 20.07 18.21 2.19
N LYS A 156 19.77 18.56 3.45
CA LYS A 156 18.43 18.77 4.04
C LYS A 156 17.67 20.05 3.62
N LYS A 157 17.91 20.62 2.43
CA LYS A 157 17.38 21.95 2.08
C LYS A 157 16.92 22.10 0.62
N LEU A 158 16.31 21.08 0.05
CA LEU A 158 15.56 21.26 -1.19
C LEU A 158 14.08 21.52 -0.91
N ASP A 159 13.46 22.30 -1.79
CA ASP A 159 12.02 22.45 -1.85
C ASP A 159 11.38 21.05 -1.95
N ASN A 160 10.23 20.86 -1.31
CA ASN A 160 9.48 19.60 -1.31
C ASN A 160 9.26 19.09 -2.76
N THR A 161 9.36 20.01 -3.74
CA THR A 161 9.22 19.78 -5.18
C THR A 161 10.02 18.65 -5.73
N ILE A 162 11.24 18.57 -5.25
CA ILE A 162 12.21 17.64 -5.80
C ILE A 162 11.86 16.21 -5.37
N PHE A 163 11.29 16.03 -4.17
CA PHE A 163 10.92 14.72 -3.66
C PHE A 163 9.81 14.07 -4.48
N TYR A 164 8.77 14.83 -4.85
CA TYR A 164 7.63 14.29 -5.58
C TYR A 164 7.97 13.93 -7.02
N ILE A 165 8.68 14.81 -7.74
CA ILE A 165 9.08 14.53 -9.13
C ILE A 165 10.03 13.32 -9.17
N ARG A 166 11.00 13.25 -8.25
CA ARG A 166 11.89 12.08 -8.14
C ARG A 166 11.09 10.82 -7.84
N LEU A 167 10.24 10.84 -6.81
CA LEU A 167 9.40 9.70 -6.44
C LEU A 167 8.50 9.27 -7.60
N ALA A 168 7.88 10.20 -8.32
CA ALA A 168 7.01 9.90 -9.45
C ALA A 168 7.76 9.18 -10.57
N ASN A 169 8.90 9.73 -10.99
CA ASN A 169 9.75 9.15 -12.03
C ASN A 169 10.31 7.78 -11.61
N GLU A 170 10.74 7.67 -10.36
CA GLU A 170 11.28 6.46 -9.76
C GLU A 170 10.23 5.34 -9.72
N MET A 171 9.03 5.61 -9.17
CA MET A 171 7.94 4.63 -9.06
C MET A 171 7.35 4.26 -10.41
N LYS A 172 7.21 5.24 -11.32
CA LYS A 172 6.80 5.00 -12.71
C LYS A 172 7.73 4.02 -13.40
N LYS A 173 9.05 4.17 -13.22
CA LYS A 173 10.05 3.27 -13.79
C LYS A 173 10.09 1.92 -13.08
N LEU A 174 10.15 1.92 -11.74
CA LEU A 174 10.28 0.72 -10.91
C LEU A 174 9.12 -0.25 -11.14
N MET A 175 7.90 0.26 -11.22
CA MET A 175 6.68 -0.54 -11.28
C MET A 175 5.96 -0.47 -12.63
N HIS A 176 6.56 0.18 -13.63
CA HIS A 176 5.98 0.36 -14.96
C HIS A 176 4.57 1.01 -14.94
N LEU A 177 4.36 1.99 -14.06
CA LEU A 177 3.06 2.63 -13.90
C LEU A 177 2.70 3.49 -15.12
N SER A 178 1.40 3.58 -15.40
CA SER A 178 0.89 4.62 -16.31
C SER A 178 1.02 5.99 -15.66
N THR A 179 0.98 7.05 -16.48
CA THR A 179 0.98 8.44 -15.99
C THR A 179 -0.14 8.70 -14.98
N LYS A 180 -1.36 8.21 -15.28
CA LYS A 180 -2.51 8.35 -14.39
C LYS A 180 -2.27 7.68 -13.03
N VAL A 181 -1.83 6.42 -13.02
CA VAL A 181 -1.57 5.67 -11.78
C VAL A 181 -0.38 6.27 -11.00
N THR A 182 0.60 6.83 -11.70
CA THR A 182 1.70 7.57 -11.07
C THR A 182 1.18 8.81 -10.33
N MET A 183 0.25 9.58 -10.91
CA MET A 183 -0.35 10.72 -10.23
C MET A 183 -1.21 10.31 -9.03
N GLU A 184 -1.92 9.19 -9.13
CA GLU A 184 -2.66 8.61 -8.01
C GLU A 184 -1.69 8.22 -6.89
N PHE A 185 -0.58 7.54 -7.20
CA PHE A 185 0.46 7.20 -6.23
C PHE A 185 1.00 8.44 -5.51
N ILE A 186 1.26 9.52 -6.25
CA ILE A 186 1.75 10.77 -5.67
C ILE A 186 0.70 11.47 -4.81
N SER A 187 -0.57 11.47 -5.22
CA SER A 187 -1.69 11.99 -4.42
C SER A 187 -1.75 11.32 -3.05
N GLU A 188 -1.64 9.98 -3.04
CA GLU A 188 -1.78 9.19 -1.82
C GLU A 188 -0.51 9.26 -0.96
N SER A 189 0.67 9.34 -1.58
CA SER A 189 1.93 9.64 -0.88
C SER A 189 1.87 10.99 -0.16
N ASN A 190 1.36 12.03 -0.84
CA ASN A 190 1.15 13.35 -0.25
C ASN A 190 0.09 13.32 0.86
N ARG A 191 -0.96 12.50 0.73
CA ARG A 191 -1.95 12.30 1.81
C ARG A 191 -1.27 11.78 3.07
N ILE A 192 -0.46 10.74 2.95
CA ILE A 192 0.30 10.17 4.07
C ILE A 192 1.24 11.22 4.65
N LEU A 193 1.94 11.98 3.80
CA LEU A 193 2.83 13.06 4.25
C LEU A 193 2.10 14.11 5.09
N GLN A 194 1.03 14.72 4.55
CA GLN A 194 0.29 15.78 5.24
C GLN A 194 -0.09 15.36 6.66
N MET A 195 -0.47 14.09 6.80
CA MET A 195 -0.96 13.54 8.05
C MET A 195 0.14 13.21 9.05
N LEU A 196 1.28 12.68 8.58
CA LEU A 196 2.44 12.43 9.44
C LEU A 196 3.15 13.75 9.82
N GLN A 197 3.11 14.76 8.96
CA GLN A 197 3.61 16.11 9.24
C GLN A 197 2.87 16.80 10.38
N GLU A 198 1.55 16.61 10.51
CA GLU A 198 0.79 17.09 11.68
C GLU A 198 1.31 16.55 13.02
N LYS A 199 2.13 15.49 12.99
CA LYS A 199 2.79 14.88 14.15
C LYS A 199 4.30 15.13 14.19
N GLY A 200 4.82 16.00 13.33
CA GLY A 200 6.22 16.41 13.32
C GLY A 200 7.16 15.50 12.52
N GLU A 201 6.64 14.56 11.73
CA GLU A 201 7.46 13.76 10.82
C GLU A 201 7.95 14.60 9.64
N SER A 202 9.16 14.30 9.16
CA SER A 202 9.79 15.02 8.04
C SER A 202 9.42 14.41 6.69
N PRO A 203 9.33 15.21 5.61
CA PRO A 203 9.15 14.70 4.25
C PRO A 203 10.11 13.58 3.86
N ASP A 204 11.40 13.75 4.16
CA ASP A 204 12.46 12.80 3.85
C ASP A 204 12.14 11.41 4.39
N LYS A 205 11.77 11.35 5.68
CA LYS A 205 11.48 10.09 6.36
C LYS A 205 10.20 9.44 5.83
N VAL A 206 9.15 10.23 5.56
CA VAL A 206 7.89 9.66 5.02
C VAL A 206 8.09 9.09 3.62
N PHE A 207 8.76 9.83 2.74
CA PHE A 207 9.04 9.34 1.38
C PHE A 207 10.02 8.18 1.36
N ASP A 208 11.00 8.15 2.26
CA ASP A 208 11.87 6.97 2.44
C ASP A 208 11.05 5.72 2.76
N TYR A 209 10.13 5.77 3.72
CA TYR A 209 9.29 4.61 4.04
C TYR A 209 8.39 4.18 2.87
N ILE A 210 7.84 5.12 2.10
CA ILE A 210 7.05 4.83 0.90
C ILE A 210 7.94 4.15 -0.17
N ARG A 211 9.15 4.67 -0.41
CA ARG A 211 10.12 4.05 -1.32
C ARG A 211 10.48 2.66 -0.88
N ARG A 212 10.82 2.49 0.40
CA ARG A 212 11.16 1.19 0.98
C ARG A 212 10.03 0.20 0.76
N PHE A 213 8.78 0.60 0.95
CA PHE A 213 7.63 -0.28 0.67
C PHE A 213 7.60 -0.75 -0.80
N ALA A 214 7.70 0.16 -1.76
CA ALA A 214 7.67 -0.18 -3.18
C ALA A 214 8.90 -0.99 -3.63
N TYR A 215 10.10 -0.62 -3.17
CA TYR A 215 11.34 -1.32 -3.49
C TYR A 215 11.37 -2.71 -2.92
N PHE A 216 10.94 -2.88 -1.67
CA PHE A 216 10.97 -4.16 -1.00
C PHE A 216 10.09 -5.15 -1.75
N ILE A 217 8.85 -4.77 -2.08
CA ILE A 217 7.97 -5.63 -2.89
C ILE A 217 8.55 -5.92 -4.28
N SER A 218 9.11 -4.90 -4.95
CA SER A 218 9.62 -5.07 -6.32
C SER A 218 10.87 -5.95 -6.40
N ARG A 219 11.73 -5.92 -5.36
CA ARG A 219 12.99 -6.68 -5.31
C ARG A 219 12.80 -8.16 -5.01
N HIS A 220 11.77 -8.53 -4.26
CA HIS A 220 11.49 -9.90 -3.86
C HIS A 220 10.54 -10.59 -4.85
N ARG A 221 10.88 -10.55 -6.14
CA ARG A 221 10.12 -11.17 -7.24
C ARG A 221 10.99 -12.11 -8.05
N GLY A 222 10.35 -12.98 -8.84
CA GLY A 222 11.03 -13.95 -9.69
C GLY A 222 11.99 -14.82 -8.90
N SER A 223 13.25 -14.88 -9.34
CA SER A 223 14.29 -15.69 -8.66
C SER A 223 14.65 -15.20 -7.25
N ASN A 224 14.25 -13.98 -6.87
CA ASN A 224 14.50 -13.41 -5.55
C ASN A 224 13.32 -13.59 -4.59
N PHE A 225 12.22 -14.19 -5.05
CA PHE A 225 11.09 -14.52 -4.19
C PHE A 225 11.42 -15.77 -3.37
N ASN A 226 11.71 -15.58 -2.09
CA ASN A 226 12.06 -16.66 -1.17
C ASN A 226 10.96 -16.80 -0.12
N ALA A 227 10.05 -17.76 -0.34
CA ALA A 227 9.02 -18.09 0.64
C ALA A 227 9.49 -19.24 1.55
N ASP A 228 9.36 -19.06 2.85
CA ASP A 228 9.50 -20.16 3.81
C ASP A 228 8.22 -20.99 3.77
N ILE A 229 8.35 -22.33 3.77
CA ILE A 229 7.19 -23.23 3.72
C ILE A 229 7.29 -24.22 4.87
N GLU A 230 6.22 -24.31 5.64
CA GLU A 230 6.05 -25.29 6.69
C GLU A 230 4.91 -26.25 6.32
N ARG A 231 5.05 -27.52 6.71
CA ARG A 231 3.97 -28.51 6.61
C ARG A 231 3.71 -29.16 7.97
N LEU A 232 2.46 -29.51 8.22
CA LEU A 232 2.04 -30.18 9.44
C LEU A 232 0.83 -31.07 9.13
N LYS A 233 0.83 -32.31 9.64
CA LYS A 233 -0.32 -33.21 9.51
C LYS A 233 -1.32 -32.94 10.64
N ILE A 234 -2.49 -32.36 10.34
CA ILE A 234 -3.50 -31.97 11.35
C ILE A 234 -4.55 -33.06 11.60
N SER A 235 -4.70 -33.99 10.66
CA SER A 235 -5.46 -35.24 10.82
C SER A 235 -4.92 -36.32 9.88
N ASP A 236 -5.50 -37.53 9.91
CA ASP A 236 -5.10 -38.58 8.98
C ASP A 236 -5.40 -38.24 7.52
N ALA A 237 -6.45 -37.45 7.27
CA ALA A 237 -6.90 -37.06 5.94
C ALA A 237 -6.46 -35.66 5.50
N VAL A 238 -5.93 -34.82 6.41
CA VAL A 238 -5.63 -33.41 6.10
C VAL A 238 -4.21 -33.01 6.48
N THR A 239 -3.48 -32.47 5.51
CA THR A 239 -2.17 -31.83 5.69
C THR A 239 -2.29 -30.33 5.53
N LEU A 240 -1.76 -29.57 6.49
CA LEU A 240 -1.71 -28.12 6.46
C LEU A 240 -0.33 -27.66 5.99
N TYR A 241 -0.32 -26.77 5.00
CA TYR A 241 0.85 -26.03 4.55
C TYR A 241 0.71 -24.56 4.95
N ASN A 242 1.80 -23.97 5.42
CA ASN A 242 1.94 -22.53 5.67
C ASN A 242 3.00 -21.99 4.72
N ILE A 243 2.57 -21.27 3.68
CA ILE A 243 3.46 -20.58 2.76
C ILE A 243 3.64 -19.16 3.30
N GLN A 244 4.89 -18.77 3.56
CA GLN A 244 5.25 -17.51 4.18
C GLN A 244 6.09 -16.69 3.18
N PRO A 245 5.44 -15.84 2.36
CA PRO A 245 6.15 -14.96 1.45
C PRO A 245 7.12 -14.00 2.18
N PRO A 246 8.13 -13.47 1.48
CA PRO A 246 9.02 -12.44 2.03
C PRO A 246 8.26 -11.16 2.38
N CYS A 247 7.16 -10.88 1.68
CA CYS A 247 6.28 -9.72 1.91
C CYS A 247 4.82 -10.12 1.80
N GLY A 248 3.97 -9.51 2.62
CA GLY A 248 2.53 -9.80 2.67
C GLY A 248 2.19 -10.88 3.69
N SER A 249 0.94 -11.33 3.67
CA SER A 249 0.43 -12.34 4.59
C SER A 249 0.88 -13.74 4.21
N ASN A 250 0.76 -14.63 5.18
CA ASN A 250 0.79 -16.07 4.92
C ASN A 250 -0.35 -16.47 3.97
N THR A 251 -0.11 -17.56 3.25
CA THR A 251 -1.18 -18.33 2.58
C THR A 251 -1.15 -19.74 3.16
N TYR A 252 -2.22 -20.10 3.85
CA TYR A 252 -2.38 -21.45 4.35
C TYR A 252 -3.11 -22.32 3.34
N VAL A 253 -2.72 -23.57 3.21
CA VAL A 253 -3.40 -24.55 2.34
C VAL A 253 -3.64 -25.83 3.13
N MET A 254 -4.91 -26.18 3.32
CA MET A 254 -5.32 -27.48 3.82
C MET A 254 -5.58 -28.41 2.64
N GLU A 255 -4.73 -29.42 2.49
CA GLU A 255 -4.82 -30.45 1.47
C GLU A 255 -5.57 -31.66 2.03
N SER A 256 -6.67 -32.04 1.38
CA SER A 256 -7.38 -33.32 1.58
C SER A 256 -7.28 -34.18 0.30
N GLU A 257 -8.00 -35.30 0.22
CA GLU A 257 -8.08 -36.07 -1.05
C GLU A 257 -8.94 -35.34 -2.11
N GLU A 258 -10.00 -34.65 -1.69
CA GLU A 258 -11.01 -34.11 -2.59
C GLU A 258 -10.70 -32.68 -3.07
N GLU A 259 -10.04 -31.87 -2.24
CA GLU A 259 -9.95 -30.43 -2.45
C GLU A 259 -8.70 -29.80 -1.83
N LEU A 260 -8.48 -28.53 -2.17
CA LEU A 260 -7.51 -27.65 -1.53
C LEU A 260 -8.27 -26.46 -0.92
N VAL A 261 -8.21 -26.32 0.40
CA VAL A 261 -8.85 -25.21 1.11
C VAL A 261 -7.79 -24.21 1.53
N LEU A 262 -7.84 -23.02 0.95
CA LEU A 262 -6.91 -21.94 1.23
C LEU A 262 -7.47 -21.03 2.32
N VAL A 263 -6.60 -20.57 3.22
CA VAL A 263 -6.90 -19.46 4.15
C VAL A 263 -5.96 -18.30 3.84
N ASP A 264 -6.55 -17.18 3.42
CA ASP A 264 -5.88 -16.01 2.85
C ASP A 264 -5.00 -16.35 1.62
N THR A 265 -4.44 -15.33 0.97
CA THR A 265 -3.88 -15.48 -0.37
C THR A 265 -2.67 -14.60 -0.71
N GLY A 266 -2.16 -13.75 0.18
CA GLY A 266 -1.01 -12.91 -0.16
C GLY A 266 -1.33 -11.75 -1.11
N TYR A 267 -0.28 -11.09 -1.61
CA TYR A 267 -0.38 -9.98 -2.57
C TYR A 267 -0.55 -10.41 -4.04
N THR A 268 -1.26 -9.61 -4.84
CA THR A 268 -1.46 -9.86 -6.28
C THR A 268 -0.15 -9.89 -7.09
N ILE A 269 0.82 -9.05 -6.74
CA ILE A 269 2.10 -8.94 -7.47
C ILE A 269 2.93 -10.22 -7.49
N TYR A 270 2.70 -11.13 -6.53
CA TYR A 270 3.38 -12.42 -6.43
C TYR A 270 2.58 -13.57 -7.07
N SER A 271 1.64 -13.26 -7.95
CA SER A 271 0.77 -14.26 -8.55
C SER A 271 1.55 -15.36 -9.26
N ASP A 272 2.56 -15.00 -10.07
CA ASP A 272 3.33 -15.99 -10.83
C ASP A 272 4.14 -16.89 -9.88
N GLU A 273 4.78 -16.29 -8.87
CA GLU A 273 5.60 -16.97 -7.88
C GLU A 273 4.76 -17.93 -7.02
N MET A 274 3.59 -17.47 -6.53
CA MET A 274 2.68 -18.28 -5.73
C MET A 274 2.06 -19.43 -6.54
N HIS A 275 1.68 -19.21 -7.81
CA HIS A 275 1.24 -20.31 -8.68
C HIS A 275 2.37 -21.32 -8.94
N GLY A 276 3.62 -20.86 -9.03
CA GLY A 276 4.79 -21.73 -9.10
C GLY A 276 4.93 -22.62 -7.86
N ILE A 277 4.74 -22.05 -6.66
CA ILE A 277 4.73 -22.79 -5.40
C ILE A 277 3.58 -23.80 -5.37
N PHE A 278 2.35 -23.38 -5.70
CA PHE A 278 1.19 -24.25 -5.67
C PHE A 278 1.35 -25.48 -6.58
N ARG A 279 1.84 -25.30 -7.81
CA ARG A 279 2.06 -26.44 -8.74
C ARG A 279 3.17 -27.39 -8.30
N LYS A 280 4.16 -26.89 -7.56
CA LYS A 280 5.24 -27.73 -7.02
C LYS A 280 4.79 -28.52 -5.80
N LEU A 281 3.98 -27.92 -4.93
CA LEU A 281 3.42 -28.59 -3.75
C LEU A 281 2.31 -29.58 -4.14
N PHE A 282 1.44 -29.19 -5.07
CA PHE A 282 0.24 -29.92 -5.47
C PHE A 282 0.33 -30.22 -6.98
N GLY A 283 0.78 -31.43 -7.33
CA GLY A 283 1.04 -31.81 -8.72
C GLY A 283 -0.21 -31.82 -9.62
N ASP A 284 -1.39 -31.93 -9.02
CA ASP A 284 -2.73 -31.87 -9.60
C ASP A 284 -3.43 -30.52 -9.35
N TRP A 285 -2.63 -29.46 -9.09
CA TRP A 285 -3.14 -28.14 -8.72
C TRP A 285 -4.26 -27.64 -9.63
N GLU A 286 -4.15 -27.81 -10.95
CA GLU A 286 -5.11 -27.23 -11.89
C GLU A 286 -6.48 -27.93 -11.83
N GLU A 287 -6.50 -29.25 -11.60
CA GLU A 287 -7.69 -30.10 -11.57
C GLU A 287 -8.44 -30.05 -10.23
N ARG A 288 -7.74 -29.74 -9.14
CA ARG A 288 -8.31 -29.81 -7.79
C ARG A 288 -9.38 -28.76 -7.54
N VAL A 289 -10.44 -29.16 -6.83
CA VAL A 289 -11.45 -28.24 -6.30
C VAL A 289 -10.78 -27.31 -5.29
N LYS A 290 -11.10 -26.01 -5.34
CA LYS A 290 -10.51 -24.99 -4.47
C LYS A 290 -11.59 -24.17 -3.78
N ARG A 291 -11.46 -24.04 -2.46
CA ARG A 291 -12.23 -23.08 -1.66
C ARG A 291 -11.26 -22.15 -0.94
N ILE A 292 -11.58 -20.86 -0.89
CA ILE A 292 -10.75 -19.85 -0.25
C ILE A 292 -11.57 -19.21 0.85
N TYR A 293 -11.06 -19.26 2.08
CA TYR A 293 -11.62 -18.56 3.22
C TYR A 293 -10.70 -17.38 3.54
N ILE A 294 -11.25 -16.16 3.56
CA ILE A 294 -10.45 -14.98 3.91
C ILE A 294 -10.66 -14.61 5.37
N THR A 295 -9.61 -14.25 6.08
CA THR A 295 -9.73 -13.79 7.47
C THR A 295 -10.22 -12.35 7.53
N HIS A 296 -9.81 -11.51 6.57
CA HIS A 296 -10.25 -10.12 6.43
C HIS A 296 -9.91 -9.55 5.03
N SER A 297 -10.26 -8.29 4.80
CA SER A 297 -10.22 -7.63 3.48
C SER A 297 -8.98 -6.79 3.18
N ASP A 298 -7.90 -6.94 3.95
CA ASP A 298 -6.64 -6.28 3.59
C ASP A 298 -6.00 -6.95 2.38
N VAL A 299 -5.36 -6.14 1.53
CA VAL A 299 -4.94 -6.54 0.18
C VAL A 299 -3.80 -7.56 0.17
N ASP A 300 -3.08 -7.70 1.27
CA ASP A 300 -2.11 -8.76 1.48
C ASP A 300 -2.73 -10.07 1.93
N HIS A 301 -3.99 -10.11 2.35
CA HIS A 301 -4.72 -11.34 2.67
C HIS A 301 -5.62 -11.79 1.52
N CYS A 302 -6.11 -10.86 0.69
CA CYS A 302 -7.07 -11.13 -0.39
C CYS A 302 -6.54 -10.82 -1.80
N GLY A 303 -5.23 -10.60 -1.96
CA GLY A 303 -4.65 -10.11 -3.20
C GLY A 303 -4.74 -11.09 -4.38
N LEU A 304 -4.64 -12.40 -4.18
CA LEU A 304 -4.71 -13.36 -5.30
C LEU A 304 -6.13 -13.80 -5.66
N LEU A 305 -7.17 -13.31 -5.00
CA LEU A 305 -8.55 -13.74 -5.29
C LEU A 305 -8.93 -13.56 -6.77
N SER A 306 -8.53 -12.44 -7.40
CA SER A 306 -8.77 -12.18 -8.83
C SER A 306 -7.89 -13.03 -9.76
N ARG A 307 -6.87 -13.69 -9.22
CA ARG A 307 -5.92 -14.56 -9.94
C ARG A 307 -6.20 -16.05 -9.74
N LEU A 308 -7.23 -16.39 -8.97
CA LEU A 308 -7.70 -17.75 -8.73
C LEU A 308 -9.15 -17.88 -9.25
N PRO A 309 -9.36 -17.98 -10.58
CA PRO A 309 -10.70 -17.92 -11.18
C PRO A 309 -11.60 -19.10 -10.80
N ASN A 310 -11.02 -20.28 -10.59
CA ASN A 310 -11.74 -21.55 -10.37
C ASN A 310 -11.90 -21.91 -8.88
N ALA A 311 -11.95 -20.92 -7.99
CA ALA A 311 -12.08 -21.12 -6.56
C ALA A 311 -13.34 -20.43 -6.01
N GLY A 312 -14.08 -21.11 -5.14
CA GLY A 312 -15.17 -20.50 -4.37
C GLY A 312 -14.61 -19.63 -3.24
N ILE A 313 -15.15 -18.42 -3.05
CA ILE A 313 -14.61 -17.45 -2.09
C ILE A 313 -15.58 -17.27 -0.93
N TYR A 314 -15.20 -17.75 0.25
CA TYR A 314 -16.02 -17.79 1.44
C TYR A 314 -15.62 -16.70 2.43
N LEU A 315 -16.59 -15.91 2.86
CA LEU A 315 -16.38 -14.74 3.72
C LEU A 315 -17.64 -14.36 4.47
N ASN A 316 -17.52 -13.55 5.52
CA ASN A 316 -18.68 -12.92 6.14
C ASN A 316 -19.16 -11.72 5.29
N LYS A 317 -20.40 -11.31 5.56
CA LYS A 317 -21.02 -10.14 4.93
C LYS A 317 -20.17 -8.87 5.07
N LYS A 318 -19.55 -8.63 6.24
CA LYS A 318 -18.76 -7.41 6.50
C LYS A 318 -17.51 -7.32 5.61
N SER A 319 -16.78 -8.42 5.45
CA SER A 319 -15.65 -8.48 4.51
C SER A 319 -16.11 -8.44 3.05
N ALA A 320 -17.24 -9.08 2.72
CA ALA A 320 -17.83 -9.02 1.37
C ALA A 320 -18.19 -7.60 0.96
N GLU A 321 -18.84 -6.84 1.84
CA GLU A 321 -19.15 -5.42 1.63
C GLU A 321 -17.88 -4.58 1.45
N SER A 322 -16.81 -4.89 2.18
CA SER A 322 -15.51 -4.23 2.02
C SER A 322 -14.97 -4.45 0.61
N LEU A 323 -14.86 -5.71 0.17
CA LEU A 323 -14.35 -6.04 -1.17
C LEU A 323 -15.27 -5.56 -2.30
N GLU A 324 -16.59 -5.58 -2.10
CA GLU A 324 -17.56 -5.03 -3.06
C GLU A 324 -17.39 -3.51 -3.23
N ARG A 325 -17.11 -2.78 -2.15
CA ARG A 325 -16.77 -1.35 -2.22
C ARG A 325 -15.51 -1.13 -3.05
N GLN A 326 -14.48 -1.95 -2.83
CA GLN A 326 -13.24 -1.90 -3.60
C GLN A 326 -13.50 -2.18 -5.09
N TYR A 327 -14.31 -3.19 -5.42
CA TYR A 327 -14.72 -3.51 -6.79
C TYR A 327 -15.47 -2.36 -7.46
N LYS A 328 -16.35 -1.69 -6.73
CA LYS A 328 -17.09 -0.49 -7.20
C LYS A 328 -16.23 0.79 -7.23
N GLY A 329 -14.97 0.73 -6.79
CA GLY A 329 -14.08 1.88 -6.74
C GLY A 329 -14.40 2.92 -5.65
N ILE A 330 -15.27 2.58 -4.69
CA ILE A 330 -15.65 3.45 -3.57
C ILE A 330 -14.88 3.07 -2.29
N SER A 331 -14.85 3.98 -1.32
CA SER A 331 -14.10 3.75 -0.08
C SER A 331 -14.62 2.55 0.71
N ASP A 332 -13.71 1.64 1.03
CA ASP A 332 -13.95 0.52 1.95
C ASP A 332 -13.93 0.95 3.43
N TYR A 333 -14.04 -0.02 4.35
CA TYR A 333 -14.06 0.26 5.78
C TYR A 333 -12.73 0.80 6.34
N ARG A 334 -11.57 0.35 5.84
CA ARG A 334 -10.25 0.88 6.20
C ARG A 334 -10.05 2.31 5.66
N GLU A 335 -10.61 2.57 4.48
CA GLU A 335 -10.54 3.84 3.77
C GLU A 335 -11.47 4.93 4.32
N LYS A 336 -12.26 4.65 5.37
CA LYS A 336 -13.08 5.67 6.07
C LYS A 336 -12.22 6.69 6.81
N SER A 337 -11.05 6.29 7.30
CA SER A 337 -10.09 7.22 7.89
C SER A 337 -9.16 7.76 6.80
N SER A 338 -8.71 9.01 6.92
CA SER A 338 -7.74 9.56 5.99
C SER A 338 -6.41 8.79 6.00
N ILE A 339 -6.04 8.20 7.16
CA ILE A 339 -4.78 7.44 7.34
C ILE A 339 -4.89 6.15 6.54
N GLY A 340 -5.97 5.39 6.79
CA GLY A 340 -6.23 4.14 6.10
C GLY A 340 -6.46 4.33 4.61
N LEU A 341 -7.08 5.45 4.18
CA LEU A 341 -7.29 5.76 2.76
C LEU A 341 -5.97 5.85 1.98
N GLY A 342 -5.03 6.67 2.47
CA GLY A 342 -3.76 6.88 1.77
C GLY A 342 -2.95 5.60 1.66
N TYR A 343 -2.78 4.88 2.78
CA TYR A 343 -2.04 3.63 2.79
C TYR A 343 -2.72 2.52 1.99
N SER A 344 -4.04 2.34 2.11
CA SER A 344 -4.77 1.29 1.38
C SER A 344 -4.66 1.46 -0.13
N LYS A 345 -4.90 2.68 -0.64
CA LYS A 345 -4.73 2.99 -2.07
C LYS A 345 -3.28 2.84 -2.53
N LEU A 346 -2.31 3.30 -1.73
CA LEU A 346 -0.89 3.10 -2.02
C LEU A 346 -0.53 1.61 -2.10
N SER A 347 -0.98 0.80 -1.14
CA SER A 347 -0.75 -0.64 -1.10
C SER A 347 -1.36 -1.35 -2.32
N ARG A 348 -2.56 -0.94 -2.77
CA ARG A 348 -3.15 -1.46 -4.02
C ARG A 348 -2.31 -1.16 -5.25
N ILE A 349 -1.79 0.06 -5.36
CA ILE A 349 -0.92 0.44 -6.48
C ILE A 349 0.37 -0.38 -6.44
N ILE A 350 1.04 -0.44 -5.28
CA ILE A 350 2.30 -1.15 -5.08
C ILE A 350 2.18 -2.65 -5.36
N SER A 351 1.11 -3.27 -4.86
CA SER A 351 0.86 -4.71 -5.02
C SER A 351 0.19 -5.09 -6.35
N GLY A 352 -0.14 -4.12 -7.21
CA GLY A 352 -0.89 -4.38 -8.43
C GLY A 352 -2.25 -5.02 -8.17
N TYR A 353 -2.90 -4.65 -7.06
CA TYR A 353 -4.16 -5.23 -6.62
C TYR A 353 -5.25 -5.07 -7.66
N VAL A 354 -5.92 -6.18 -7.98
CA VAL A 354 -7.09 -6.20 -8.86
C VAL A 354 -8.28 -6.67 -8.03
N PRO A 355 -9.30 -5.82 -7.82
CA PRO A 355 -10.51 -6.21 -7.15
C PRO A 355 -11.14 -7.45 -7.78
N VAL A 356 -11.57 -8.36 -6.93
CA VAL A 356 -12.20 -9.61 -7.30
C VAL A 356 -13.65 -9.39 -7.73
N ASP A 357 -14.11 -10.14 -8.74
CA ASP A 357 -15.53 -10.21 -9.09
C ASP A 357 -16.36 -10.74 -7.91
N THR A 358 -17.34 -9.96 -7.48
CA THR A 358 -18.19 -10.20 -6.31
C THR A 358 -19.22 -11.31 -6.52
N GLU A 359 -19.50 -11.71 -7.77
CA GLU A 359 -20.42 -12.82 -8.05
C GLU A 359 -19.90 -14.18 -7.53
N ARG A 360 -18.61 -14.26 -7.20
CA ARG A 360 -17.95 -15.47 -6.67
C ARG A 360 -17.98 -15.58 -5.15
N PHE A 361 -18.65 -14.64 -4.47
CA PHE A 361 -18.71 -14.58 -3.02
C PHE A 361 -19.79 -15.51 -2.45
N GLU A 362 -19.36 -16.39 -1.55
CA GLU A 362 -20.19 -17.25 -0.72
C GLU A 362 -20.24 -16.67 0.69
N ILE A 363 -21.34 -16.01 1.04
CA ILE A 363 -21.49 -15.32 2.32
C ILE A 363 -21.89 -16.34 3.40
N MET A 364 -21.03 -16.51 4.41
CA MET A 364 -21.16 -17.57 5.41
C MET A 364 -22.13 -17.27 6.57
N ASN A 365 -22.24 -16.00 6.99
CA ASN A 365 -22.83 -15.67 8.30
C ASN A 365 -24.36 -15.63 8.32
N THR A 366 -24.96 -16.11 9.42
CA THR A 366 -26.37 -15.86 9.76
C THR A 366 -26.50 -14.88 10.93
N GLY A 367 -26.96 -13.65 10.67
CA GLY A 367 -27.44 -12.75 11.74
C GLY A 367 -26.39 -12.12 12.66
N THR A 368 -25.25 -11.67 12.12
CA THR A 368 -24.23 -10.93 12.89
C THR A 368 -24.70 -9.54 13.28
N LEU A 369 -24.49 -9.18 14.55
CA LEU A 369 -24.71 -7.82 15.05
C LEU A 369 -23.72 -6.84 14.40
N GLU A 370 -24.19 -5.62 14.11
CA GLU A 370 -23.32 -4.58 13.54
C GLU A 370 -22.18 -4.17 14.50
N ASP A 371 -22.46 -4.11 15.80
CA ASP A 371 -21.51 -3.80 16.87
C ASP A 371 -21.63 -4.82 18.00
N HIS A 372 -20.50 -5.34 18.44
CA HIS A 372 -20.35 -6.31 19.52
C HIS A 372 -18.92 -6.24 20.08
N LYS A 373 -18.68 -6.89 21.22
CA LYS A 373 -17.36 -6.91 21.89
C LYS A 373 -16.71 -8.29 21.93
N ASP A 374 -17.40 -9.31 21.44
CA ASP A 374 -17.01 -10.71 21.59
C ASP A 374 -16.72 -11.37 20.23
N LEU A 375 -15.99 -12.48 20.24
CA LEU A 375 -15.90 -13.40 19.12
C LEU A 375 -17.23 -14.14 18.98
N LEU A 376 -18.00 -13.85 17.93
CA LEU A 376 -19.31 -14.44 17.70
C LEU A 376 -19.19 -15.59 16.71
N HIS A 377 -19.70 -16.77 17.07
CA HIS A 377 -19.84 -17.88 16.13
C HIS A 377 -20.88 -17.52 15.06
N ILE A 378 -20.54 -17.69 13.79
CA ILE A 378 -21.37 -17.22 12.66
C ILE A 378 -21.67 -18.29 11.61
N ALA A 379 -20.84 -19.32 11.51
CA ALA A 379 -20.93 -20.38 10.52
C ALA A 379 -20.01 -21.55 10.89
N ASP A 380 -20.13 -22.64 10.15
CA ASP A 380 -19.26 -23.80 10.23
C ASP A 380 -18.88 -24.26 8.82
N PHE A 381 -17.71 -24.90 8.69
CA PHE A 381 -17.31 -25.60 7.46
C PHE A 381 -16.45 -26.82 7.79
N THR A 382 -16.35 -27.76 6.85
CA THR A 382 -15.56 -28.98 7.02
C THR A 382 -14.46 -29.04 5.95
N VAL A 383 -13.32 -29.63 6.29
CA VAL A 383 -12.25 -29.99 5.36
C VAL A 383 -11.83 -31.43 5.67
N GLY A 384 -12.08 -32.36 4.74
CA GLY A 384 -11.84 -33.79 5.00
C GLY A 384 -12.59 -34.28 6.24
N ASP A 385 -11.85 -34.73 7.26
CA ASP A 385 -12.37 -35.23 8.54
C ASP A 385 -12.29 -34.20 9.69
N ILE A 386 -12.18 -32.91 9.36
CA ILE A 386 -12.02 -31.82 10.34
C ILE A 386 -13.15 -30.80 10.20
N ASP A 387 -13.83 -30.53 11.31
CA ASP A 387 -14.83 -29.47 11.42
C ASP A 387 -14.21 -28.17 11.95
N PHE A 388 -14.55 -27.07 11.29
CA PHE A 388 -14.15 -25.72 11.65
C PHE A 388 -15.35 -24.84 11.96
N LYS A 389 -15.29 -24.18 13.11
CA LYS A 389 -16.18 -23.10 13.51
C LYS A 389 -15.62 -21.77 13.01
N VAL A 390 -16.50 -20.93 12.48
CA VAL A 390 -16.16 -19.58 12.04
C VAL A 390 -16.64 -18.58 13.08
N PHE A 391 -15.71 -17.76 13.58
CA PHE A 391 -15.99 -16.66 14.48
C PHE A 391 -15.73 -15.32 13.81
N GLU A 392 -16.61 -14.35 14.03
CA GLU A 392 -16.43 -12.95 13.63
C GLU A 392 -15.99 -12.11 14.85
N GLY A 393 -14.96 -11.29 14.67
CA GLY A 393 -14.47 -10.34 15.66
C GLY A 393 -15.19 -8.98 15.61
N SER A 394 -15.01 -8.20 16.68
CA SER A 394 -15.65 -6.90 16.90
C SER A 394 -15.23 -5.79 15.93
N GLY A 395 -14.27 -6.06 15.04
CA GLY A 395 -13.77 -5.12 14.05
C GLY A 395 -12.59 -4.28 14.51
N GLY A 396 -11.70 -4.87 15.33
CA GLY A 396 -10.56 -4.20 15.93
C GLY A 396 -9.43 -3.96 14.95
N HIS A 397 -8.90 -5.03 14.35
CA HIS A 397 -7.92 -4.89 13.27
C HIS A 397 -8.64 -4.41 12.01
N MET A 398 -9.66 -5.17 11.59
CA MET A 398 -10.49 -4.88 10.41
C MET A 398 -11.96 -5.20 10.66
N TYR A 399 -12.86 -4.36 10.12
CA TYR A 399 -14.30 -4.62 10.21
C TYR A 399 -14.65 -5.91 9.48
N GLY A 400 -15.18 -6.89 10.23
CA GLY A 400 -15.45 -8.23 9.70
C GLY A 400 -14.27 -9.19 9.77
N GLU A 401 -13.23 -8.93 10.56
CA GLU A 401 -12.17 -9.91 10.86
C GLU A 401 -12.75 -11.23 11.36
N MET A 402 -12.20 -12.35 10.89
CA MET A 402 -12.67 -13.70 11.22
C MET A 402 -11.56 -14.57 11.78
N VAL A 403 -11.98 -15.55 12.58
CA VAL A 403 -11.15 -16.59 13.16
C VAL A 403 -11.77 -17.95 12.82
N PHE A 404 -10.98 -18.90 12.33
CA PHE A 404 -11.44 -20.26 12.02
C PHE A 404 -10.85 -21.25 13.02
N VAL A 405 -11.68 -22.08 13.64
CA VAL A 405 -11.30 -22.87 14.82
C VAL A 405 -11.75 -24.31 14.66
N SER A 406 -10.82 -25.26 14.74
CA SER A 406 -11.12 -26.67 14.99
C SER A 406 -10.74 -26.99 16.44
N ASP A 407 -11.76 -27.14 17.29
CA ASP A 407 -11.57 -27.43 18.72
C ASP A 407 -10.94 -28.81 18.94
N ASP A 408 -11.39 -29.82 18.19
CA ASP A 408 -10.99 -31.23 18.32
C ASP A 408 -9.57 -31.47 17.80
N ARG A 409 -9.17 -30.77 16.72
CA ARG A 409 -7.80 -30.86 16.20
C ARG A 409 -6.85 -29.90 16.87
N GLY A 410 -7.35 -28.85 17.51
CA GLY A 410 -6.53 -27.84 18.16
C GLY A 410 -5.82 -26.96 17.14
N VAL A 411 -6.56 -26.44 16.16
CA VAL A 411 -6.02 -25.57 15.10
C VAL A 411 -6.87 -24.30 15.04
N ILE A 412 -6.21 -23.14 15.02
CA ILE A 412 -6.87 -21.84 14.92
C ILE A 412 -6.18 -20.95 13.89
N PHE A 413 -6.96 -20.42 12.94
CA PHE A 413 -6.53 -19.40 11.98
C PHE A 413 -7.06 -18.05 12.44
N THR A 414 -6.17 -17.08 12.61
CA THR A 414 -6.52 -15.83 13.31
C THR A 414 -6.46 -14.58 12.45
N GLY A 415 -5.89 -14.69 11.24
CA GLY A 415 -5.43 -13.53 10.49
C GLY A 415 -4.58 -12.61 11.37
N ASP A 416 -4.72 -11.31 11.19
CA ASP A 416 -3.92 -10.30 11.88
C ASP A 416 -4.34 -9.98 13.33
N ILE A 417 -5.36 -10.66 13.87
CA ILE A 417 -5.64 -10.58 15.31
C ILE A 417 -4.40 -11.05 16.11
N LEU A 418 -3.69 -12.03 15.55
CA LEU A 418 -2.50 -12.64 16.11
C LEU A 418 -1.45 -12.85 15.03
N VAL A 419 -0.24 -12.30 15.25
CA VAL A 419 0.89 -12.36 14.32
C VAL A 419 2.13 -12.85 15.05
N ASN A 420 2.87 -13.79 14.46
CA ASN A 420 4.05 -14.39 15.08
C ASN A 420 5.33 -13.57 14.80
N ILE A 421 5.40 -12.39 15.42
CA ILE A 421 6.52 -11.45 15.23
C ILE A 421 7.85 -12.07 15.64
N SER A 422 7.90 -12.90 16.69
CA SER A 422 9.15 -13.55 17.11
C SER A 422 9.67 -14.61 16.15
N GLY A 423 8.82 -15.10 15.25
CA GLY A 423 9.18 -16.06 14.21
C GLY A 423 9.61 -15.43 12.89
N PHE A 424 9.64 -14.10 12.78
CA PHE A 424 10.02 -13.43 11.53
C PHE A 424 11.51 -13.61 11.21
N SER A 425 11.80 -13.83 9.92
CA SER A 425 13.12 -13.56 9.37
C SER A 425 13.44 -12.07 9.46
N ALA A 426 14.72 -11.70 9.41
CA ALA A 426 15.13 -10.29 9.42
C ALA A 426 14.45 -9.48 8.29
N GLU A 427 14.33 -10.10 7.12
CA GLU A 427 13.63 -9.55 5.96
C GLU A 427 12.14 -9.29 6.23
N ARG A 428 11.41 -10.30 6.73
CA ARG A 428 9.98 -10.13 7.07
C ARG A 428 9.78 -9.11 8.19
N ALA A 429 10.67 -9.04 9.17
CA ALA A 429 10.62 -8.05 10.23
C ALA A 429 10.84 -6.62 9.68
N GLU A 430 11.75 -6.45 8.72
CA GLU A 430 11.93 -5.16 8.05
C GLU A 430 10.65 -4.74 7.33
N PHE A 431 10.08 -5.62 6.50
CA PHE A 431 8.87 -5.32 5.74
C PHE A 431 7.69 -4.99 6.66
N ASN A 432 7.44 -5.82 7.67
CA ASN A 432 6.31 -5.64 8.60
C ASN A 432 6.45 -4.41 9.51
N SER A 433 7.62 -3.76 9.56
CA SER A 433 7.80 -2.48 10.26
C SER A 433 7.28 -1.27 9.49
N LEU A 434 7.03 -1.40 8.18
CA LEU A 434 6.64 -0.29 7.32
C LEU A 434 5.19 0.15 7.55
N ALA A 435 4.26 -0.81 7.61
CA ALA A 435 2.83 -0.52 7.77
C ALA A 435 2.51 0.21 9.09
N PRO A 436 3.03 -0.21 10.26
CA PRO A 436 2.81 0.52 11.51
C PRO A 436 3.32 1.96 11.48
N TYR A 437 4.38 2.28 10.73
CA TYR A 437 4.84 3.65 10.57
C TYR A 437 3.89 4.45 9.66
N LEU A 438 3.59 3.95 8.47
CA LEU A 438 2.77 4.65 7.47
C LEU A 438 1.31 4.83 7.92
N LEU A 439 0.78 3.88 8.71
CA LEU A 439 -0.58 3.91 9.26
C LEU A 439 -0.65 4.46 10.69
N ARG A 440 0.47 4.62 11.39
CA ARG A 440 0.58 4.82 12.86
C ARG A 440 0.04 3.65 13.73
N SER A 441 -0.96 2.92 13.23
CA SER A 441 -1.48 1.67 13.80
C SER A 441 -2.11 0.87 12.66
N VAL A 442 -1.84 -0.42 12.61
CA VAL A 442 -2.50 -1.32 11.64
C VAL A 442 -3.98 -1.56 11.99
N ASN A 443 -4.37 -1.33 13.25
CA ASN A 443 -5.73 -1.52 13.74
C ASN A 443 -6.63 -0.32 13.41
N ILE A 444 -7.85 -0.59 12.95
CA ILE A 444 -8.92 0.43 12.87
C ILE A 444 -9.31 0.93 14.27
N ASP A 445 -9.43 0.02 15.24
CA ASP A 445 -9.72 0.31 16.64
C ASP A 445 -8.80 -0.53 17.53
N SER A 446 -7.80 0.13 18.13
CA SER A 446 -6.77 -0.56 18.92
C SER A 446 -7.30 -1.13 20.24
N GLN A 447 -8.39 -0.58 20.79
CA GLN A 447 -9.00 -1.11 22.01
C GLN A 447 -9.74 -2.41 21.68
N LYS A 448 -10.56 -2.40 20.62
CA LYS A 448 -11.22 -3.61 20.11
C LYS A 448 -10.21 -4.68 19.69
N ALA A 449 -9.15 -4.30 18.97
CA ALA A 449 -8.11 -5.24 18.53
C ALA A 449 -7.42 -5.94 19.71
N THR A 450 -7.16 -5.20 20.79
CA THR A 450 -6.57 -5.75 22.02
C THR A 450 -7.51 -6.74 22.69
N GLU A 451 -8.82 -6.45 22.74
CA GLU A 451 -9.79 -7.38 23.32
C GLU A 451 -9.95 -8.65 22.48
N MET A 452 -10.02 -8.54 21.15
CA MET A 452 -10.06 -9.70 20.25
C MET A 452 -8.83 -10.58 20.40
N ARG A 453 -7.64 -9.97 20.50
CA ARG A 453 -6.40 -10.70 20.78
C ARG A 453 -6.48 -11.50 22.08
N ASN A 454 -6.96 -10.88 23.15
CA ASN A 454 -7.10 -11.54 24.44
C ASN A 454 -8.10 -12.70 24.38
N GLN A 455 -9.21 -12.56 23.65
CA GLN A 455 -10.20 -13.63 23.47
C GLN A 455 -9.65 -14.81 22.67
N VAL A 456 -8.94 -14.56 21.57
CA VAL A 456 -8.28 -15.61 20.77
C VAL A 456 -7.22 -16.36 21.60
N ILE A 457 -6.42 -15.64 22.39
CA ILE A 457 -5.43 -16.26 23.30
C ILE A 457 -6.12 -17.18 24.31
N ARG A 458 -7.17 -16.70 24.99
CA ARG A 458 -7.94 -17.51 25.95
C ARG A 458 -8.56 -18.75 25.29
N MET A 459 -9.06 -18.59 24.06
CA MET A 459 -9.63 -19.69 23.27
C MET A 459 -8.58 -20.75 22.96
N ALA A 460 -7.41 -20.36 22.47
CA ALA A 460 -6.31 -21.28 22.17
C ALA A 460 -5.79 -22.02 23.42
N GLU A 461 -5.67 -21.34 24.56
CA GLU A 461 -5.28 -21.95 25.84
C GLU A 461 -6.33 -22.94 26.34
N LYS A 462 -7.62 -22.59 26.24
CA LYS A 462 -8.72 -23.48 26.60
C LYS A 462 -8.71 -24.74 25.74
N ILE A 463 -8.64 -24.58 24.41
CA ILE A 463 -8.57 -25.69 23.46
C ILE A 463 -7.40 -26.59 23.83
N SER A 464 -6.22 -26.02 24.06
CA SER A 464 -5.01 -26.78 24.43
C SER A 464 -5.21 -27.62 25.70
N ALA A 465 -5.90 -27.08 26.70
CA ALA A 465 -6.20 -27.78 27.94
C ALA A 465 -7.21 -28.92 27.73
N ASP A 466 -8.25 -28.68 26.93
CA ASP A 466 -9.33 -29.64 26.66
C ASP A 466 -8.81 -30.87 25.89
N ILE A 467 -7.91 -30.67 24.92
CA ILE A 467 -7.33 -31.74 24.10
C ILE A 467 -5.99 -32.27 24.62
N GLN A 468 -5.48 -31.70 25.71
CA GLN A 468 -4.20 -32.06 26.33
C GLN A 468 -2.98 -32.02 25.39
N LYS A 469 -3.00 -31.16 24.37
CA LYS A 469 -1.89 -30.89 23.46
C LYS A 469 -1.87 -29.40 23.08
N PRO A 470 -0.72 -28.80 22.73
CA PRO A 470 -0.67 -27.41 22.31
C PRO A 470 -1.56 -27.14 21.08
N CYS A 471 -2.41 -26.13 21.17
CA CYS A 471 -3.19 -25.62 20.05
C CYS A 471 -2.26 -24.90 19.05
N ILE A 472 -2.34 -25.30 17.79
CA ILE A 472 -1.60 -24.69 16.68
C ILE A 472 -2.30 -23.40 16.27
N VAL A 473 -1.58 -22.29 16.37
CA VAL A 473 -2.01 -20.95 15.99
C VAL A 473 -1.38 -20.56 14.67
N CYS A 474 -2.25 -20.39 13.67
CA CYS A 474 -1.96 -19.94 12.32
C CYS A 474 -2.26 -18.44 12.23
N GLY A 475 -1.23 -17.63 12.48
CA GLY A 475 -1.30 -16.16 12.46
C GLY A 475 -1.31 -15.55 11.06
N GLY A 476 -1.64 -14.27 10.94
CA GLY A 476 -1.66 -13.56 9.64
C GLY A 476 -0.29 -13.53 8.95
N HIS A 477 0.78 -13.47 9.73
CA HIS A 477 2.15 -13.55 9.24
C HIS A 477 3.02 -14.40 10.16
N GLY A 478 4.05 -15.03 9.57
CA GLY A 478 5.09 -15.73 10.29
C GLY A 478 4.86 -17.24 10.36
N PRO A 479 5.77 -17.98 11.03
CA PRO A 479 5.63 -19.42 11.14
C PRO A 479 4.48 -19.79 12.07
N VAL A 480 3.99 -21.02 11.94
CA VAL A 480 2.97 -21.54 12.86
C VAL A 480 3.48 -21.51 14.30
N SER A 481 2.55 -21.29 15.23
CA SER A 481 2.88 -20.99 16.62
C SER A 481 1.98 -21.73 17.59
N THR A 482 2.28 -21.61 18.88
CA THR A 482 1.42 -22.06 19.97
C THR A 482 1.34 -20.96 21.03
N ILE A 483 0.38 -21.03 21.94
CA ILE A 483 0.30 -20.11 23.09
C ILE A 483 0.93 -20.76 24.32
N LYS A 484 1.89 -20.05 24.92
CA LYS A 484 2.52 -20.43 26.19
C LYS A 484 2.52 -19.22 27.13
N ASN A 485 1.85 -19.35 28.27
CA ASN A 485 1.71 -18.29 29.28
C ASN A 485 1.18 -16.97 28.67
N GLY A 486 0.11 -17.03 27.88
CA GLY A 486 -0.48 -15.87 27.21
C GLY A 486 0.38 -15.23 26.12
N ARG A 487 1.45 -15.89 25.66
CA ARG A 487 2.33 -15.40 24.59
C ARG A 487 2.46 -16.40 23.47
N MET A 488 2.57 -15.87 22.26
CA MET A 488 2.84 -16.66 21.07
C MET A 488 4.31 -17.10 21.05
N VAL A 489 4.55 -18.37 20.78
CA VAL A 489 5.88 -18.96 20.61
C VAL A 489 5.87 -19.86 19.38
N ASN A 490 6.99 -19.95 18.67
CA ASN A 490 7.11 -20.81 17.48
C ASN A 490 6.73 -22.25 17.84
N SER A 491 5.99 -22.90 16.95
CA SER A 491 5.69 -24.32 17.08
C SER A 491 6.87 -25.14 16.60
N GLU A 492 7.21 -26.21 17.34
CA GLU A 492 8.20 -27.21 16.90
C GLU A 492 7.54 -28.35 16.11
N ALA A 493 6.21 -28.32 15.94
CA ALA A 493 5.45 -29.40 15.31
C ALA A 493 5.47 -29.38 13.78
N ALA A 494 5.96 -28.30 13.17
CA ALA A 494 5.94 -28.14 11.72
C ALA A 494 7.30 -28.48 11.09
N GLU A 495 7.24 -29.13 9.94
CA GLU A 495 8.42 -29.49 9.16
C GLU A 495 8.66 -28.46 8.06
N THR A 496 9.89 -28.02 7.87
CA THR A 496 10.26 -27.14 6.75
C THR A 496 10.22 -27.93 5.44
N VAL A 497 9.64 -27.31 4.40
CA VAL A 497 9.58 -27.86 3.04
C VAL A 497 10.54 -27.10 2.12
N THR A 498 11.26 -27.82 1.27
CA THR A 498 12.15 -27.25 0.25
C THR A 498 11.61 -27.58 -1.15
N LEU A 499 11.56 -26.58 -2.05
CA LEU A 499 10.94 -26.63 -3.38
C LEU A 499 11.91 -26.63 -4.56
#